data_AF-A0A4S4G3X7-F1
#
_entry.id   AF-A0A4S4G3X7-F1
#
_cell.length_a   1.000
_cell.length_b   1.000
_cell.length_c   1.000
_cell.angle_alpha   90.00
_cell.angle_beta   90.00
_cell.angle_gamma   90.00
#
_symmetry.space_group_name_H-M   'P 1'
#
loop_
_entity.id
_entity.type
_entity.pdbx_description
1 polymer ?
#
loop_
_entity_poly.entity_id
_entity_poly.type
_entity_poly.pdbx_seq_one_letter_code
_entity_poly.pdbx_strand_id
1 'polypeptide(L)'
;MGSFKLGGMTLGSLFKKPETLLYPAEQKSAPAGLKGHIENDASLCILCGICAKACPADAIVVEKKERTWAIDPFRCVQCSSCVRACPKACLHMLPTYTPIATAQSCTVVEVPDPKA
;
A
#
# COMPACT_ATOMS: atom_id res chain seq x y z
N MET A 1 -33.58 -25.83 25.57
CA MET A 1 -34.42 -25.29 24.49
C MET A 1 -33.63 -24.26 23.66
N GLY A 2 -32.58 -24.70 22.94
CA GLY A 2 -31.64 -23.80 22.25
C GLY A 2 -31.43 -24.04 20.75
N SER A 3 -31.96 -25.14 20.18
CA SER A 3 -31.59 -25.56 18.81
C SER A 3 -32.41 -24.92 17.67
N PHE A 4 -33.54 -24.27 17.94
CA PHE A 4 -34.45 -23.76 16.88
C PHE A 4 -34.15 -22.33 16.38
N LYS A 5 -33.40 -21.52 17.14
CA LYS A 5 -33.08 -20.14 16.73
C LYS A 5 -32.22 -20.09 15.47
N LEU A 6 -31.26 -21.01 15.35
CA LEU A 6 -30.38 -21.09 14.18
C LEU A 6 -31.18 -21.46 12.92
N GLY A 7 -32.11 -22.42 13.03
CA GLY A 7 -32.98 -22.82 11.92
C GLY A 7 -33.87 -21.68 11.39
N GLY A 8 -34.41 -20.85 12.28
CA GLY A 8 -35.17 -19.67 11.87
C GLY A 8 -34.31 -18.60 11.18
N MET A 9 -33.08 -18.40 11.66
CA MET A 9 -32.13 -17.46 11.05
C MET A 9 -31.63 -17.94 9.68
N THR A 10 -31.38 -19.24 9.52
CA THR A 10 -30.94 -19.81 8.23
C THR A 10 -32.05 -19.77 7.19
N LEU A 11 -33.29 -20.13 7.56
CA LEU A 11 -34.44 -20.05 6.66
C LEU A 11 -34.71 -18.59 6.25
N GLY A 12 -34.59 -17.64 7.18
CA GLY A 12 -34.71 -16.20 6.89
C GLY A 12 -33.56 -15.65 6.04
N SER A 13 -32.37 -16.24 6.07
CA SER A 13 -31.24 -15.85 5.23
C SER A 13 -31.38 -16.33 3.79
N LEU A 14 -32.08 -17.45 3.54
CA LEU A 14 -32.24 -18.03 2.19
C LEU A 14 -32.97 -17.09 1.23
N PHE A 15 -33.87 -16.24 1.74
CA PHE A 15 -34.66 -15.30 0.95
C PHE A 15 -34.07 -13.89 0.85
N LYS A 16 -32.91 -13.64 1.47
CA LYS A 16 -32.21 -12.35 1.37
C LYS A 16 -31.23 -12.38 0.20
N LYS A 17 -30.93 -11.20 -0.36
CA LYS A 17 -29.87 -11.09 -1.36
C LYS A 17 -28.52 -11.46 -0.75
N PRO A 18 -27.61 -12.09 -1.51
CA PRO A 18 -26.25 -12.36 -1.05
C PRO A 18 -25.53 -11.05 -0.71
N GLU A 19 -24.76 -11.05 0.38
CA GLU A 19 -23.88 -9.93 0.79
C GLU A 19 -22.63 -9.83 -0.11
N THR A 20 -22.37 -10.84 -0.94
CA THR A 20 -21.20 -10.93 -1.80
C THR A 20 -21.25 -9.89 -2.92
N LEU A 21 -20.12 -9.22 -3.17
CA LEU A 21 -19.91 -8.37 -4.35
C LEU A 21 -19.44 -9.22 -5.53
N LEU A 22 -19.83 -8.85 -6.75
CA LEU A 22 -19.41 -9.53 -7.98
C LEU A 22 -18.01 -9.10 -8.42
N TYR A 23 -16.96 -9.54 -7.73
CA TYR A 23 -15.58 -9.30 -8.15
C TYR A 23 -15.28 -10.06 -9.46
N PRO A 24 -14.64 -9.45 -10.47
CA PRO A 24 -14.03 -8.12 -10.51
C PRO A 24 -14.92 -7.00 -11.07
N ALA A 25 -16.16 -7.30 -11.49
CA ALA A 25 -17.07 -6.33 -12.10
C ALA A 25 -17.49 -5.22 -11.14
N GLU A 26 -17.67 -5.55 -9.86
CA GLU A 26 -17.95 -4.61 -8.78
C GLU A 26 -16.86 -4.72 -7.70
N GLN A 27 -16.34 -3.58 -7.24
CA GLN A 27 -15.31 -3.49 -6.21
C GLN A 27 -15.76 -2.61 -5.06
N LYS A 28 -15.39 -2.98 -3.84
CA LYS A 28 -15.63 -2.16 -2.65
C LYS A 28 -14.71 -0.95 -2.68
N SER A 29 -15.23 0.23 -2.37
CA SER A 29 -14.41 1.43 -2.16
C SER A 29 -13.41 1.21 -1.02
N ALA A 30 -12.18 1.68 -1.20
CA ALA A 30 -11.16 1.62 -0.15
C ALA A 30 -11.63 2.36 1.12
N PRO A 31 -11.52 1.75 2.32
CA PRO A 31 -11.86 2.42 3.56
C PRO A 31 -10.89 3.57 3.86
N ALA A 32 -11.34 4.55 4.64
CA ALA A 32 -10.48 5.67 5.07
C ALA A 32 -9.26 5.15 5.84
N GLY A 33 -8.07 5.63 5.48
CA GLY A 33 -6.82 5.23 6.12
C GLY A 33 -6.28 3.86 5.68
N LEU A 34 -6.80 3.27 4.59
CA LEU A 34 -6.23 2.06 4.02
C LEU A 34 -4.73 2.27 3.71
N LYS A 35 -3.91 1.38 4.24
CA LYS A 35 -2.47 1.31 3.98
C LYS A 35 -2.22 0.48 2.73
N GLY A 36 -2.25 1.12 1.56
CA GLY A 36 -1.89 0.47 0.30
C GLY A 36 -0.39 0.52 0.02
N HIS A 37 -0.02 0.79 -1.23
CA HIS A 37 1.38 0.90 -1.62
C HIS A 37 1.96 2.31 -1.39
N ILE A 38 3.29 2.40 -1.39
CA ILE A 38 4.02 3.65 -1.19
C ILE A 38 4.40 4.24 -2.55
N GLU A 39 4.14 5.53 -2.71
CA GLU A 39 4.60 6.31 -3.85
C GLU A 39 5.49 7.46 -3.36
N ASN A 40 6.49 7.81 -4.17
CA ASN A 40 7.43 8.89 -3.87
C ASN A 40 7.21 10.04 -4.85
N ASP A 41 6.86 11.21 -4.31
CA ASP A 41 6.95 12.47 -5.03
C ASP A 41 8.42 12.86 -5.20
N ALA A 42 8.95 12.48 -6.35
CA ALA A 42 10.33 12.72 -6.74
C ALA A 42 10.71 14.20 -6.69
N SER A 43 9.78 15.12 -6.95
CA SER A 43 10.07 16.56 -7.01
C SER A 43 10.49 17.16 -5.66
N LEU A 44 9.98 16.58 -4.56
CA LEU A 44 10.26 17.03 -3.19
C LEU A 44 11.37 16.22 -2.52
N CYS A 45 11.77 15.10 -3.12
CA CYS A 45 12.74 14.19 -2.54
C CYS A 45 14.16 14.77 -2.56
N ILE A 46 14.80 14.81 -1.39
CA ILE A 46 16.19 15.28 -1.24
C ILE A 46 17.21 14.15 -1.07
N LEU A 47 16.80 12.90 -1.35
CA LEU A 47 17.63 11.70 -1.27
C LEU A 47 18.35 11.53 0.09
N CYS A 48 17.75 11.97 1.19
CA CYS A 48 18.41 11.96 2.51
C CYS A 48 18.68 10.55 3.06
N GLY A 49 17.93 9.54 2.63
CA GLY A 49 18.07 8.13 3.04
C GLY A 49 17.46 7.80 4.41
N ILE A 50 16.76 8.74 5.07
CA ILE A 50 16.10 8.49 6.36
C ILE A 50 15.00 7.42 6.22
N CYS A 51 14.26 7.44 5.11
CA CYS A 51 13.22 6.45 4.81
C CYS A 51 13.76 5.02 4.71
N ALA A 52 14.96 4.82 4.14
CA ALA A 52 15.63 3.53 4.10
C ALA A 52 16.00 3.05 5.52
N LYS A 53 16.60 3.91 6.33
CA LYS A 53 16.95 3.59 7.74
C LYS A 53 15.74 3.32 8.62
N ALA A 54 14.60 3.96 8.34
CA ALA A 54 13.36 3.77 9.09
C ALA A 54 12.57 2.53 8.66
N CYS A 55 12.97 1.86 7.58
CA CYS A 55 12.28 0.68 7.06
C CYS A 55 12.64 -0.55 7.91
N PRO A 56 11.67 -1.23 8.55
CA PRO A 56 11.96 -2.44 9.33
C PRO A 56 12.25 -3.68 8.47
N ALA A 57 12.02 -3.61 7.17
CA ALA A 57 12.15 -4.73 6.23
C ALA A 57 13.18 -4.47 5.12
N ASP A 58 13.97 -3.39 5.24
CA ASP A 58 14.97 -2.98 4.25
C ASP A 58 14.44 -2.96 2.80
N ALA A 59 13.19 -2.53 2.63
CA ALA A 59 12.50 -2.51 1.35
C ALA A 59 12.86 -1.29 0.48
N ILE A 60 13.52 -0.28 1.03
CA ILE A 60 13.82 0.98 0.34
C ILE A 60 15.32 1.13 0.16
N VAL A 61 15.75 1.43 -1.05
CA VAL A 61 17.13 1.77 -1.40
C VAL A 61 17.18 3.20 -1.92
N VAL A 62 18.16 3.98 -1.47
CA VAL A 62 18.34 5.38 -1.89
C VAL A 62 19.78 5.57 -2.34
N GLU A 63 19.97 5.83 -3.63
CA GLU A 63 21.29 6.08 -4.20
C GLU A 63 21.45 7.55 -4.56
N LYS A 64 22.31 8.25 -3.80
CA LYS A 64 22.55 9.68 -4.00
C LYS A 64 23.33 9.99 -5.27
N LYS A 65 24.21 9.08 -5.70
CA LYS A 65 25.07 9.27 -6.89
C LYS A 65 24.25 9.18 -8.18
N GLU A 66 23.47 8.10 -8.28
CA GLU A 66 22.57 7.85 -9.41
C GLU A 66 21.25 8.63 -9.32
N ARG A 67 21.04 9.35 -8.21
CA ARG A 67 19.81 10.09 -7.90
C ARG A 67 18.55 9.21 -7.98
N THR A 68 18.65 7.96 -7.58
CA THR A 68 17.52 7.01 -7.62
C THR A 68 16.98 6.73 -6.22
N TRP A 69 15.66 6.60 -6.15
CA TRP A 69 14.94 6.06 -5.02
C TRP A 69 14.21 4.80 -5.48
N ALA A 70 14.46 3.67 -4.84
CA ALA A 70 13.84 2.41 -5.21
C ALA A 70 13.09 1.78 -4.03
N ILE A 71 11.98 1.14 -4.32
CA ILE A 71 11.23 0.35 -3.35
C ILE A 71 10.93 -1.05 -3.89
N ASP A 72 11.20 -2.05 -3.06
CA ASP A 72 10.84 -3.44 -3.27
C ASP A 72 9.46 -3.72 -2.65
N PRO A 73 8.37 -3.74 -3.44
CA PRO A 73 7.04 -4.09 -2.95
C PRO A 73 6.94 -5.49 -2.33
N PHE A 74 7.84 -6.42 -2.67
CA PHE A 74 7.82 -7.78 -2.12
C PHE A 74 8.38 -7.85 -0.69
N ARG A 75 9.19 -6.86 -0.28
CA ARG A 75 9.68 -6.71 1.10
C ARG A 75 8.84 -5.75 1.92
N CYS A 76 8.08 -4.87 1.27
CA CYS A 76 7.33 -3.85 1.96
C CYS A 76 6.16 -4.42 2.76
N VAL A 77 6.20 -4.26 4.08
CA VAL A 77 5.12 -4.68 5.01
C VAL A 77 4.03 -3.62 5.22
N GLN A 78 4.01 -2.56 4.40
CA GLN A 78 2.98 -1.50 4.42
C GLN A 78 2.77 -0.84 5.81
N CYS A 79 3.83 -0.72 6.61
CA CYS A 79 3.75 -0.22 7.99
C CYS A 79 3.61 1.31 8.11
N SER A 80 3.90 2.05 7.02
CA SER A 80 3.95 3.52 6.94
C SER A 80 5.04 4.22 7.80
N SER A 81 6.07 3.49 8.25
CA SER A 81 7.21 4.05 9.00
C SER A 81 7.99 5.10 8.17
N CYS A 82 8.31 4.78 6.91
CA CYS A 82 9.04 5.66 6.01
C CYS A 82 8.29 6.98 5.71
N VAL A 83 6.96 6.92 5.57
CA VAL A 83 6.09 8.09 5.36
C VAL A 83 6.18 9.03 6.55
N ARG A 84 6.09 8.49 7.77
CA ARG A 84 6.18 9.28 9.01
C ARG A 84 7.58 9.85 9.25
N ALA A 85 8.61 9.14 8.80
CA ALA A 85 10.01 9.54 9.01
C ALA A 85 10.51 10.55 7.96
N CYS A 86 9.80 10.74 6.84
CA CYS A 86 10.27 11.61 5.77
C CYS A 86 10.18 13.10 6.19
N PRO A 87 11.32 13.83 6.26
CA PRO A 87 11.31 15.23 6.68
C PRO A 87 10.69 16.17 5.65
N LYS A 88 10.66 15.77 4.37
CA LYS A 88 10.05 16.53 3.27
C LYS A 88 8.61 16.10 2.97
N ALA A 89 8.09 15.11 3.69
CA ALA A 89 6.76 14.54 3.49
C ALA A 89 6.46 14.14 2.02
N CYS A 90 7.48 13.72 1.27
CA CYS A 90 7.36 13.35 -0.15
C CYS A 90 6.89 11.90 -0.39
N LEU A 91 6.71 11.10 0.67
CA LEU A 91 6.24 9.72 0.54
C LEU A 91 4.78 9.66 0.93
N HIS A 92 3.96 8.99 0.11
CA HIS A 92 2.53 8.86 0.35
C HIS A 92 2.10 7.40 0.38
N MET A 93 1.18 7.07 1.29
CA MET A 93 0.48 5.79 1.28
C MET A 93 -0.78 5.96 0.44
N LEU A 94 -0.82 5.34 -0.74
CA LEU A 94 -2.03 5.34 -1.55
C LEU A 94 -3.06 4.36 -1.00
N PRO A 95 -4.37 4.65 -1.13
CA PRO A 95 -5.44 3.77 -0.68
C PRO A 95 -5.72 2.63 -1.68
N THR A 96 -4.70 2.19 -2.43
CA THR A 96 -4.79 1.14 -3.44
C THR A 96 -3.76 0.06 -3.16
N TYR A 97 -4.18 -1.20 -3.28
CA TYR A 97 -3.29 -2.34 -3.10
C TYR A 97 -2.18 -2.35 -4.15
N THR A 98 -1.04 -2.94 -3.80
CA THR A 98 0.04 -3.21 -4.75
C THR A 98 -0.50 -4.09 -5.88
N PRO A 99 -0.25 -3.75 -7.16
CA PRO A 99 -0.69 -4.59 -8.28
C PRO A 99 -0.07 -5.98 -8.18
N ILE A 100 -0.84 -6.99 -8.60
CA ILE A 100 -0.38 -8.38 -8.63
C ILE A 100 0.70 -8.48 -9.71
N ALA A 101 1.89 -8.94 -9.33
CA ALA A 101 3.01 -9.17 -10.25
C ALA A 101 3.39 -10.66 -10.27
N THR A 102 3.72 -11.17 -11.45
CA THR A 102 4.15 -12.57 -11.65
C THR A 102 5.62 -12.81 -11.34
N ALA A 103 6.41 -11.73 -11.19
CA ALA A 103 7.82 -11.76 -10.89
C ALA A 103 8.17 -10.66 -9.88
N GLN A 104 9.28 -10.86 -9.16
CA GLN A 104 9.82 -9.83 -8.27
C GLN A 104 10.24 -8.60 -9.07
N SER A 105 9.80 -7.42 -8.63
CA SER A 105 10.07 -6.16 -9.29
C SER A 105 10.39 -5.10 -8.26
N CYS A 106 11.39 -4.27 -8.54
CA CYS A 106 11.72 -3.09 -7.74
C CYS A 106 11.25 -1.86 -8.50
N THR A 107 10.44 -1.02 -7.87
CA THR A 107 9.98 0.24 -8.48
C THR A 107 11.07 1.29 -8.27
N VAL A 108 11.69 1.73 -9.35
CA VAL A 108 12.75 2.75 -9.33
C VAL A 108 12.17 4.08 -9.79
N VAL A 109 12.43 5.12 -9.00
CA VAL A 109 12.03 6.50 -9.26
C VAL A 109 13.30 7.34 -9.36
N GLU A 110 13.45 8.04 -10.49
CA GLU A 110 14.53 9.00 -10.70
C GLU A 110 14.14 10.35 -10.08
N VAL A 111 15.02 10.91 -9.26
CA VAL A 111 14.78 12.17 -8.55
C VAL A 111 15.37 13.33 -9.36
N PRO A 112 14.56 14.27 -9.88
CA PRO A 112 15.04 15.38 -10.71
C PRO A 112 15.97 16.31 -9.92
N ASP A 113 16.96 16.88 -10.60
CA ASP A 113 17.90 17.82 -9.98
C ASP A 113 17.17 19.11 -9.56
N PRO A 114 17.29 19.55 -8.30
CA PRO A 114 16.63 20.76 -7.81
C PRO A 114 17.20 22.06 -8.39
N LYS A 115 18.19 21.98 -9.27
CA LYS A 115 18.90 23.12 -9.90
C LYS A 115 18.84 23.09 -11.43
N ALA A 116 18.09 22.16 -12.03
CA ALA A 116 17.82 22.14 -13.47
C ALA A 116 16.66 23.07 -13.81
#